data_AF-G0G9V6-F1
#
_entry.id   AF-G0G9V6-F1
#
_cell.length_a   1.000
_cell.length_b   1.000
_cell.length_c   1.000
_cell.angle_alpha   90.00
_cell.angle_beta   90.00
_cell.angle_gamma   90.00
#
_symmetry.space_group_name_H-M   'P 1'
#
loop_
_entity.id
_entity.type
_entity.pdbx_description
1 polymer ?
#
loop_
_entity_poly.entity_id
_entity_poly.type
_entity_poly.pdbx_seq_one_letter_code
_entity_poly.pdbx_strand_id
1 'polypeptide(L)' 'MSKAHRGKGLKDQPKKGRGKCPLCGRTGVKLLYEVSAHEKKLSVCKPCSKAVAHGKREEALAALAE' A
#
# COMPACT_ATOMS: atom_id res chain seq x y z
N MET A 1 5.62 -17.96 -24.00
CA MET A 1 5.26 -17.02 -22.91
C MET A 1 6.08 -15.74 -23.04
N SER A 2 5.64 -14.77 -23.85
CA SER A 2 6.36 -13.49 -23.98
C SER A 2 6.36 -12.78 -22.62
N LYS A 3 7.55 -12.60 -22.02
CA LYS A 3 7.72 -11.92 -20.73
C LYS A 3 7.74 -10.38 -20.89
N ALA A 4 7.43 -9.88 -22.09
CA ALA A 4 7.62 -8.48 -22.49
C ALA A 4 6.92 -7.46 -21.58
N HIS A 5 5.75 -7.80 -21.03
CA HIS A 5 4.99 -6.90 -20.16
C HIS A 5 5.08 -7.23 -18.66
N ARG A 6 5.90 -8.22 -18.27
CA ARG A 6 6.03 -8.58 -16.85
C ARG A 6 6.70 -7.46 -16.06
N GLY A 7 5.93 -6.82 -15.18
CA GLY A 7 6.44 -5.86 -14.21
C GLY A 7 6.78 -4.48 -14.78
N LYS A 8 6.32 -4.13 -16.00
CA LYS A 8 6.57 -2.82 -16.62
C LYS A 8 6.19 -1.67 -15.68
N GLY A 9 4.94 -1.62 -15.22
CA GLY A 9 4.48 -0.59 -14.25
C GLY A 9 5.05 -0.70 -12.84
N LEU A 10 5.79 -1.77 -12.51
CA LEU A 10 6.52 -1.85 -11.24
C LEU A 10 7.92 -1.28 -11.34
N LYS A 11 8.58 -1.38 -12.50
CA LYS A 11 9.95 -0.89 -12.70
C LYS A 11 10.02 0.64 -12.64
N ASP A 12 8.95 1.29 -13.09
CA ASP A 12 8.85 2.76 -13.15
C ASP A 12 8.67 3.39 -11.75
N GLN A 13 8.27 2.60 -10.75
CA GLN A 13 8.05 3.08 -9.38
C GLN A 13 9.35 3.05 -8.56
N PRO A 14 9.58 4.03 -7.66
CA PRO A 14 10.77 4.05 -6.81
C PRO A 14 10.86 2.77 -5.99
N LYS A 15 12.05 2.17 -5.94
CA LYS A 15 12.32 0.86 -5.30
C LYS A 15 11.39 -0.27 -5.78
N LYS A 16 10.92 -0.21 -7.04
CA LYS A 16 9.97 -1.15 -7.62
C LYS A 16 8.61 -1.19 -6.89
N GLY A 17 8.21 -0.04 -6.33
CA GLY A 17 7.02 0.13 -5.50
C GLY A 17 7.13 -0.49 -4.10
N ARG A 18 8.34 -0.83 -3.64
CA ARG A 18 8.57 -1.42 -2.32
C ARG A 18 8.89 -0.34 -1.29
N GLY A 19 8.24 -0.42 -0.14
CA GLY A 19 8.47 0.51 0.96
C GLY A 19 8.11 -0.08 2.31
N LYS A 20 8.06 0.80 3.31
CA LYS A 20 7.54 0.51 4.65
C LYS A 20 6.05 0.84 4.64
N CYS A 21 5.19 -0.12 4.93
CA CYS A 21 3.75 0.15 5.01
C CYS A 21 3.46 0.99 6.26
N PRO A 22 2.77 2.14 6.13
CA PRO A 22 2.50 3.00 7.28
C PRO A 22 1.56 2.32 8.28
N LEU A 23 0.62 1.49 7.82
CA LEU A 23 -0.38 0.83 8.67
C LEU A 23 0.11 -0.37 9.48
N CYS A 24 1.15 -1.08 9.01
CA CYS A 24 1.57 -2.33 9.65
C CYS A 24 3.08 -2.44 9.87
N GLY A 25 3.83 -1.38 9.56
CA GLY A 25 5.28 -1.33 9.75
C GLY A 25 6.10 -2.27 8.85
N ARG A 26 5.47 -3.14 8.06
CA ARG A 26 6.16 -4.13 7.22
C ARG A 26 7.04 -3.45 6.18
N THR A 27 8.31 -3.84 6.13
CA THR A 27 9.32 -3.32 5.20
C THR A 27 9.46 -4.22 3.96
N GLY A 28 9.86 -3.63 2.83
CA GLY A 28 10.06 -4.37 1.57
C GLY A 28 8.77 -4.80 0.86
N VAL A 29 7.61 -4.33 1.31
CA VAL A 29 6.30 -4.69 0.77
C VAL A 29 5.85 -3.70 -0.31
N LYS A 30 5.11 -4.19 -1.30
CA LYS A 30 4.56 -3.35 -2.38
C LYS A 30 3.47 -2.41 -1.85
N LEU A 31 3.67 -1.09 -1.98
CA LEU A 31 2.73 -0.03 -1.60
C LEU A 31 1.98 0.46 -2.83
N LEU A 32 1.11 -0.40 -3.37
CA LEU A 32 0.41 -0.15 -4.65
C LEU A 32 -1.07 0.17 -4.46
N TYR A 33 -1.58 0.07 -3.24
CA TYR A 33 -2.99 0.24 -2.96
C TYR A 33 -3.18 1.57 -2.27
N GLU A 34 -3.98 2.45 -2.86
CA GLU A 34 -4.34 3.73 -2.25
C GLU A 34 -5.53 3.53 -1.33
N VAL A 35 -5.43 4.06 -0.11
CA VAL A 35 -6.54 4.15 0.84
C VAL A 35 -6.66 5.62 1.23
N SER A 36 -7.86 6.18 1.10
CA SER A 36 -8.18 7.52 1.59
C SER A 36 -8.41 7.47 3.11
N ALA A 37 -7.49 8.03 3.88
CA ALA A 37 -7.66 8.24 5.31
C ALA A 37 -7.94 9.73 5.54
N HIS A 38 -9.20 10.06 5.86
CA HIS A 38 -9.73 11.38 6.26
C HIS A 38 -9.53 12.59 5.34
N GLU A 39 -8.56 12.58 4.41
CA GLU A 39 -8.26 13.56 3.36
C GLU A 39 -6.93 13.25 2.64
N LYS A 40 -6.10 12.36 3.22
CA LYS A 40 -4.80 11.95 2.66
C LYS A 40 -4.90 10.59 1.98
N LYS A 41 -4.38 10.50 0.75
CA LYS A 41 -4.20 9.22 0.04
C LYS A 41 -2.94 8.54 0.55
N LEU A 42 -3.09 7.44 1.29
CA LEU A 42 -1.98 6.65 1.78
C LEU A 42 -1.75 5.44 0.87
N SER A 43 -0.52 5.28 0.38
CA SER A 43 -0.10 4.08 -0.32
C SER A 43 0.23 2.98 0.69
N VAL A 44 -0.59 1.93 0.68
CA VAL A 44 -0.56 0.84 1.67
C VAL A 44 -0.33 -0.50 0.98
N CYS A 45 0.08 -1.49 1.79
CA CYS A 45 0.25 -2.84 1.28
C CYS A 45 -1.10 -3.56 1.09
N LYS A 46 -1.11 -4.56 0.20
CA LYS A 46 -2.29 -5.39 -0.12
C LYS A 46 -3.08 -5.94 1.09
N PRO A 47 -2.45 -6.46 2.16
CA PRO A 47 -3.23 -6.95 3.30
C PRO A 47 -3.86 -5.80 4.10
N CYS A 48 -3.23 -4.62 4.13
CA CYS A 48 -3.81 -3.47 4.81
C CYS A 48 -4.99 -2.89 4.02
N SER A 49 -4.92 -2.78 2.70
CA SER A 49 -6.08 -2.32 1.91
C SER A 49 -7.29 -3.24 2.08
N LYS A 50 -7.08 -4.55 2.12
CA LYS A 50 -8.15 -5.51 2.43
C LYS A 50 -8.66 -5.38 3.87
N ALA A 51 -7.78 -5.20 4.84
CA ALA A 51 -8.19 -5.07 6.24
C ALA A 51 -9.01 -3.80 6.48
N VAL A 52 -8.70 -2.70 5.77
CA VAL A 52 -9.50 -1.48 5.75
C VAL A 52 -10.85 -1.72 5.08
N ALA A 53 -10.89 -2.37 3.92
CA ALA A 53 -12.14 -2.71 3.24
C ALA A 53 -13.07 -3.62 4.07
N HIS A 54 -12.53 -4.35 5.05
CA HIS A 54 -13.30 -5.19 5.97
C HIS A 54 -13.53 -4.53 7.35
N GLY A 55 -13.23 -3.24 7.52
CA GLY A 55 -13.48 -2.49 8.77
C GLY A 55 -12.60 -2.89 9.96
N LYS A 56 -11.53 -3.67 9.74
CA LYS A 56 -10.71 -4.24 10.85
C LYS A 56 -9.50 -3.39 11.23
N ARG A 57 -9.24 -2.29 10.52
CA ARG A 57 -8.06 -1.43 10.70
C ARG A 57 -8.36 0.06 10.61
N GLU A 58 -9.55 0.45 11.06
CA GLU A 58 -9.94 1.87 11.14
C GLU A 58 -9.14 2.60 12.22
N GLU A 59 -8.88 1.96 13.36
CA GLU A 59 -8.04 2.52 14.44
C GLU A 59 -6.60 2.80 13.99
N ALA A 60 -6.04 1.93 13.14
CA ALA A 60 -4.70 2.11 12.59
C ALA A 60 -4.65 3.18 11.49
N LEU A 61 -5.78 3.45 10.80
CA LEU A 61 -5.90 4.58 9.88
C LEU A 61 -6.02 5.91 10.64
N ALA A 62 -6.77 5.91 11.75
CA ALA A 62 -6.93 7.07 12.62
C ALA A 62 -5.62 7.46 13.33
N ALA A 63 -4.84 6.48 13.81
CA ALA A 63 -3.54 6.71 14.44
C ALA A 63 -2.44 7.25 13.50
N LEU A 64 -2.68 7.28 12.19
CA LEU A 64 -1.78 7.89 11.19
C LEU A 64 -2.30 9.24 10.68
N ALA A 65 -3.49 9.66 11.12
CA ALA A 65 -4.11 10.93 10.75
C ALA A 65 -3.80 12.05 11.77
N GLU A 66 -3.33 11.71 12.98
CA GLU A 66 -2.76 12.65 13.96
C GLU A 66 -1.30 13.04 13.65
#